data_AF-A0A9J7A2E5-F1
#
_entry.id   AF-A0A9J7A2E5-F1
#
_cell.length_a   1.000
_cell.length_b   1.000
_cell.length_c   1.000
_cell.angle_alpha   90.00
_cell.angle_beta   90.00
_cell.angle_gamma   90.00
#
_symmetry.space_group_name_H-M   'P 1'
#
loop_
_entity.id
_entity.type
_entity.pdbx_description
1 polymer ?
#
loop_
_entity_poly.entity_id
_entity_poly.type
_entity_poly.pdbx_seq_one_letter_code
_entity_poly.pdbx_strand_id
1 'polypeptide(L)'
;MRAITRIIAASLMAFAAWSTVYADQAYFKLGNANIPSKISGYSGTLTRLNVGEFSYEEPLSLPSRDYGSEETRLRHSHAGITDVSWQENHDKPCDIKATPRALNKASVKKQPSSKSKNICTGSAGNKKVVSLPAGQYVHGISVCTTNKKQSSKNRLKGIALYAATLSTSPPLVRSINAAAEKVQHTNCRKWHQYVGCPNGYIATGLQIYSQDDSFRGLGLKCRKVELSPSPFFSTE
;
A
#
# COMPACT_ATOMS: atom_id res chain seq x y z
N MET A 1 -4.49 26.94 -73.69
CA MET A 1 -4.66 27.62 -72.38
C MET A 1 -5.01 26.56 -71.35
N ARG A 2 -4.11 26.34 -70.37
CA ARG A 2 -4.23 25.32 -69.31
C ARG A 2 -4.91 25.96 -68.09
N ALA A 3 -5.92 25.32 -67.52
CA ALA A 3 -6.44 25.64 -66.20
C ALA A 3 -6.25 24.43 -65.28
N ILE A 4 -5.31 24.57 -64.35
CA ILE A 4 -5.03 23.62 -63.27
C ILE A 4 -5.88 24.05 -62.08
N THR A 5 -6.98 23.34 -61.83
CA THR A 5 -7.81 23.55 -60.63
C THR A 5 -7.11 22.86 -59.45
N ARG A 6 -6.51 23.65 -58.56
CA ARG A 6 -5.79 23.17 -57.38
C ARG A 6 -6.76 22.68 -56.30
N ILE A 7 -6.52 21.46 -55.86
CA ILE A 7 -7.03 20.83 -54.64
C ILE A 7 -6.48 21.60 -53.44
N ILE A 8 -7.33 22.33 -52.71
CA ILE A 8 -7.01 22.88 -51.38
C ILE A 8 -8.20 22.60 -50.47
N ALA A 9 -8.27 21.38 -49.92
CA ALA A 9 -9.19 21.04 -48.84
C ALA A 9 -8.74 19.75 -48.14
N ALA A 10 -7.50 19.68 -47.63
CA ALA A 10 -7.04 18.50 -46.87
C ALA A 10 -5.99 18.79 -45.78
N SER A 11 -5.86 20.03 -45.30
CA SER A 11 -4.76 20.39 -44.37
C SER A 11 -5.20 20.86 -42.99
N LEU A 12 -6.50 20.93 -42.70
CA LEU A 12 -7.00 21.47 -41.41
C LEU A 12 -7.55 20.41 -40.42
N MET A 13 -7.68 19.14 -40.82
CA MET A 13 -8.14 18.08 -39.88
C MET A 13 -7.02 17.27 -39.22
N ALA A 14 -5.75 17.47 -39.60
CA ALA A 14 -4.65 16.68 -39.05
C ALA A 14 -4.11 17.21 -37.69
N PHE A 15 -4.41 18.46 -37.31
CA PHE A 15 -3.92 19.04 -36.05
C PHE A 15 -4.81 18.79 -34.83
N ALA A 16 -6.05 18.34 -35.00
CA ALA A 16 -6.96 18.06 -33.88
C ALA A 16 -6.82 16.64 -33.32
N ALA A 17 -6.04 15.76 -33.94
CA ALA A 17 -5.94 14.34 -33.57
C ALA A 17 -4.67 13.97 -32.77
N TRP A 18 -3.75 14.92 -32.53
CA TRP A 18 -2.52 14.67 -31.75
C TRP A 18 -2.56 15.20 -30.31
N SER A 19 -3.57 15.98 -29.94
CA SER A 19 -3.71 16.52 -28.59
C SER A 19 -4.55 15.64 -27.64
N THR A 20 -5.10 14.51 -28.09
CA THR A 20 -6.03 13.68 -27.32
C THR A 20 -5.40 12.46 -26.62
N VAL A 21 -4.09 12.23 -26.73
CA VAL A 21 -3.44 11.01 -26.20
C VAL A 21 -2.70 11.22 -24.87
N TYR A 22 -2.56 12.45 -24.39
CA TYR A 22 -2.20 12.70 -22.98
C TYR A 22 -3.48 12.88 -22.16
N ALA A 23 -4.30 11.83 -22.12
CA ALA A 23 -5.38 11.76 -21.16
C ALA A 23 -4.80 12.04 -19.76
N ASP A 24 -5.40 12.99 -19.05
CA ASP A 24 -5.17 13.33 -17.66
C ASP A 24 -5.12 12.07 -16.80
N GLN A 25 -3.94 11.46 -16.67
CA GLN A 25 -3.75 10.39 -15.71
C GLN A 25 -3.78 11.07 -14.35
N ALA A 26 -4.92 10.98 -13.66
CA ALA A 26 -5.02 11.36 -12.28
C ALA A 26 -4.18 10.38 -11.44
N TYR A 27 -3.26 10.91 -10.64
CA TYR A 27 -2.38 10.10 -9.79
C TYR A 27 -2.87 10.12 -8.35
N PHE A 28 -2.82 8.98 -7.68
CA PHE A 28 -3.08 8.91 -6.24
C PHE A 28 -1.88 9.41 -5.45
N LYS A 29 -2.12 10.31 -4.50
CA LYS A 29 -1.18 10.72 -3.46
C LYS A 29 -1.75 10.45 -2.07
N LEU A 30 -0.87 10.48 -1.06
CA LEU A 30 -1.29 10.36 0.34
C LEU A 30 -1.26 11.71 1.02
N GLY A 31 -2.38 12.12 1.63
CA GLY A 31 -2.44 13.33 2.43
C GLY A 31 -1.49 13.30 3.63
N ASN A 32 -1.14 14.47 4.16
CA ASN A 32 -0.21 14.61 5.29
C ASN A 32 -0.82 14.17 6.64
N ALA A 33 -2.16 14.12 6.72
CA ALA A 33 -2.87 13.68 7.91
C ALA A 33 -2.65 12.18 8.16
N ASN A 34 -2.00 11.87 9.28
CA ASN A 34 -1.81 10.51 9.77
C ASN A 34 -2.73 10.25 10.95
N ILE A 35 -3.57 9.23 10.83
CA ILE A 35 -4.45 8.83 11.92
C ILE A 35 -4.02 7.42 12.36
N PRO A 36 -3.49 7.25 13.58
CA PRO A 36 -3.32 5.93 14.14
C PRO A 36 -4.70 5.32 14.34
N SER A 37 -4.91 4.13 13.81
CA SER A 37 -6.14 3.39 14.07
C SER A 37 -6.12 2.81 15.47
N LYS A 38 -7.29 2.35 15.93
CA LYS A 38 -7.41 1.61 17.18
C LYS A 38 -6.60 0.30 17.11
N ILE A 39 -6.41 -0.34 18.26
CA ILE A 39 -5.71 -1.62 18.34
C ILE A 39 -6.73 -2.73 18.19
N SER A 40 -6.44 -3.72 17.36
CA SER A 40 -7.07 -5.05 17.45
C SER A 40 -6.14 -5.96 18.25
N GLY A 41 -6.62 -6.52 19.37
CA GLY A 41 -5.81 -7.33 20.28
C GLY A 41 -5.46 -6.60 21.58
N TYR A 42 -4.36 -7.04 22.21
CA TYR A 42 -3.90 -6.46 23.48
C TYR A 42 -2.74 -5.48 23.28
N SER A 43 -2.67 -4.45 24.13
CA SER A 43 -1.61 -3.44 24.13
C SER A 43 -0.30 -3.95 24.76
N GLY A 44 0.78 -3.24 24.48
CA GLY A 44 2.15 -3.49 24.93
C GLY A 44 3.07 -2.40 24.40
N THR A 45 4.37 -2.67 24.29
CA THR A 45 5.31 -1.75 23.64
C THR A 45 4.96 -1.60 22.16
N LEU A 46 4.77 -0.35 21.72
CA LEU A 46 4.38 -0.04 20.35
C LEU A 46 5.61 0.15 19.44
N THR A 47 5.70 -0.64 18.38
CA THR A 47 6.61 -0.41 17.25
C THR A 47 5.80 -0.04 16.00
N ARG A 48 6.31 0.89 15.17
CA ARG A 48 5.65 1.30 13.92
C ARG A 48 6.46 0.84 12.70
N LEU A 49 5.80 0.16 11.76
CA LEU A 49 6.35 -0.16 10.44
C LEU A 49 5.65 0.72 9.40
N ASN A 50 6.35 1.74 8.90
CA ASN A 50 5.81 2.63 7.86
C ASN A 50 6.21 2.12 6.47
N VAL A 51 5.24 2.06 5.55
CA VAL A 51 5.48 1.63 4.15
C VAL A 51 4.84 2.58 3.12
N GLY A 52 4.22 3.67 3.57
CA GLY A 52 3.38 4.54 2.75
C GLY A 52 4.11 5.38 1.70
N GLU A 53 5.41 5.59 1.88
CA GLU A 53 6.24 6.42 1.01
C GLU A 53 7.52 5.66 0.70
N PHE A 54 7.98 5.80 -0.54
CA PHE A 54 9.25 5.25 -0.99
C PHE A 54 9.81 6.09 -2.13
N SER A 55 11.12 6.01 -2.29
CA SER A 55 11.83 6.65 -3.39
C SER A 55 12.45 5.60 -4.31
N TYR A 56 12.55 5.92 -5.59
CA TYR A 56 13.22 5.08 -6.57
C TYR A 56 13.89 5.95 -7.65
N GLU A 57 14.98 5.43 -8.19
CA GLU A 57 15.67 6.05 -9.33
C GLU A 57 14.99 5.61 -10.62
N GLU A 58 14.68 6.58 -11.47
CA GLU A 58 14.15 6.38 -12.81
C GLU A 58 15.18 6.88 -13.82
N PRO A 59 15.65 6.04 -14.76
CA PRO A 59 16.57 6.50 -15.79
C PRO A 59 15.89 7.57 -16.65
N LEU A 60 16.56 8.69 -16.85
CA LEU A 60 16.12 9.71 -17.79
C LEU A 60 16.34 9.14 -19.19
N SER A 61 15.25 8.86 -19.90
CA SER A 61 15.31 8.54 -21.33
C SER A 61 15.64 9.82 -22.10
N LEU A 62 16.88 10.29 -21.98
CA LEU A 62 17.40 11.33 -22.86
C LEU A 62 17.72 10.68 -24.20
N PRO A 63 17.21 11.22 -25.32
CA PRO A 63 17.66 10.81 -26.63
C PRO A 63 19.06 11.37 -26.84
N SER A 64 20.11 10.65 -26.44
CA SER A 64 21.48 11.07 -26.76
C SER A 64 22.30 9.95 -27.40
N ARG A 65 22.95 10.37 -28.49
CA ARG A 65 23.83 9.61 -29.38
C ARG A 65 25.26 9.44 -28.85
N ASP A 66 25.53 9.82 -27.60
CA ASP A 66 26.87 9.78 -27.03
C ASP A 66 26.92 8.94 -25.75
N TYR A 67 27.84 7.98 -25.76
CA TYR A 67 28.18 7.09 -24.65
C TYR A 67 28.73 7.91 -23.47
N GLY A 68 27.88 8.31 -22.52
CA GLY A 68 28.32 8.99 -21.31
C GLY A 68 27.21 9.08 -20.25
N SER A 69 27.31 8.21 -19.23
CA SER A 69 26.50 8.14 -17.99
C SER A 69 24.97 8.19 -18.12
N GLU A 70 24.29 7.10 -17.77
CA GLU A 70 22.84 7.11 -17.55
C GLU A 70 22.49 8.08 -16.41
N GLU A 71 21.93 9.24 -16.75
CA GLU A 71 21.43 10.18 -15.76
C GLU A 71 20.12 9.63 -15.17
N THR A 72 20.03 9.53 -13.85
CA THR A 72 18.84 9.03 -13.15
C THR A 72 18.16 10.15 -12.36
N ARG A 73 16.82 10.15 -12.33
CA ARG A 73 16.02 11.06 -11.51
C ARG A 73 15.44 10.32 -10.32
N LEU A 74 15.68 10.81 -9.11
CA LEU A 74 15.03 10.31 -7.90
C LEU A 74 13.54 10.71 -7.90
N ARG A 75 12.66 9.72 -7.89
CA ARG A 75 11.20 9.88 -7.79
C ARG A 75 10.72 9.49 -6.41
N HIS A 76 9.69 10.19 -5.94
CA HIS A 76 8.95 9.84 -4.73
C HIS A 76 7.58 9.28 -5.13
N SER A 77 7.14 8.22 -4.47
CA SER A 77 5.84 7.62 -4.72
C SER A 77 5.20 7.12 -3.44
N HIS A 78 3.90 6.88 -3.53
CA HIS A 78 3.07 6.41 -2.44
C HIS A 78 2.67 4.94 -2.61
N ALA A 79 2.44 4.28 -1.48
CA ALA A 79 2.07 2.88 -1.43
C ALA A 79 1.05 2.59 -0.32
N GLY A 80 0.32 1.48 -0.48
CA GLY A 80 -0.54 0.91 0.53
C GLY A 80 -0.13 -0.53 0.84
N ILE A 81 -0.53 -1.06 2.00
CA ILE A 81 -0.28 -2.45 2.36
C ILE A 81 -1.21 -3.37 1.55
N THR A 82 -0.67 -4.46 1.01
CA THR A 82 -1.45 -5.52 0.33
C THR A 82 -1.39 -6.85 1.07
N ASP A 83 -0.29 -7.12 1.76
CA ASP A 83 -0.08 -8.38 2.47
C ASP A 83 0.52 -8.14 3.84
N VAL A 84 0.14 -9.00 4.79
CA VAL A 84 0.80 -9.11 6.08
C VAL A 84 1.21 -10.56 6.28
N SER A 85 2.48 -10.79 6.54
CA SER A 85 3.00 -12.11 6.89
C SER A 85 3.62 -12.10 8.27
N TRP A 86 3.50 -13.21 9.00
CA TRP A 86 4.13 -13.35 10.31
C TRP A 86 4.60 -14.78 10.54
N GLN A 87 5.53 -14.94 11.49
CA GLN A 87 6.14 -16.21 11.87
C GLN A 87 6.21 -16.32 13.39
N GLU A 88 6.34 -17.55 13.87
CA GLU A 88 6.43 -17.84 15.29
C GLU A 88 7.73 -18.57 15.64
N ASN A 89 8.27 -18.31 16.82
CA ASN A 89 9.27 -19.13 17.47
C ASN A 89 8.63 -19.81 18.69
N HIS A 90 8.52 -21.13 18.70
CA HIS A 90 7.89 -21.91 19.78
C HIS A 90 6.55 -21.32 20.28
N ASP A 91 5.57 -21.14 19.39
CA ASP A 91 4.24 -20.58 19.71
C ASP A 91 4.28 -19.11 20.21
N LYS A 92 5.38 -18.37 19.93
CA LYS A 92 5.46 -16.92 20.13
C LYS A 92 5.56 -16.20 18.78
N PRO A 93 4.55 -15.44 18.34
CA PRO A 93 4.65 -14.60 17.14
C PRO A 93 5.71 -13.52 17.35
N CYS A 94 6.77 -13.53 16.55
CA CYS A 94 7.94 -12.68 16.81
C CYS A 94 8.59 -12.09 15.55
N ASP A 95 8.20 -12.53 14.37
CA ASP A 95 8.58 -11.89 13.10
C ASP A 95 7.32 -11.53 12.31
N ILE A 96 7.21 -10.29 11.87
CA ILE A 96 6.08 -9.77 11.10
C ILE A 96 6.58 -8.86 9.99
N LYS A 97 5.94 -8.94 8.83
CA LYS A 97 6.28 -8.18 7.63
C LYS A 97 5.03 -7.62 6.98
N ALA A 98 5.10 -6.35 6.61
CA ALA A 98 4.13 -5.69 5.75
C ALA A 98 4.69 -5.62 4.32
N THR A 99 3.92 -6.07 3.35
CA THR A 99 4.25 -5.93 1.93
C THR A 99 3.44 -4.77 1.35
N PRO A 100 4.12 -3.68 0.92
CA PRO A 100 3.47 -2.59 0.22
C PRO A 100 3.35 -2.84 -1.28
N ARG A 101 2.42 -2.12 -1.91
CA ARG A 101 2.34 -1.95 -3.36
C ARG A 101 2.12 -0.49 -3.70
N ALA A 102 2.76 -0.01 -4.76
CA ALA A 102 2.59 1.35 -5.24
C ALA A 102 1.11 1.62 -5.57
N LEU A 103 0.62 2.84 -5.31
CA LEU A 103 -0.76 3.23 -5.65
C LEU A 103 -0.92 3.42 -7.17
N ASN A 104 0.10 3.97 -7.82
CA ASN A 104 0.11 4.26 -9.26
C ASN A 104 0.95 3.22 -10.01
N LYS A 105 0.53 1.96 -9.99
CA LYS A 105 1.34 0.82 -10.49
C LYS A 105 1.82 0.99 -11.93
N ALA A 106 0.98 1.54 -12.82
CA ALA A 106 1.31 1.74 -14.22
C ALA A 106 2.51 2.67 -14.43
N SER A 107 2.75 3.58 -13.48
CA SER A 107 3.73 4.65 -13.59
C SER A 107 4.97 4.40 -12.73
N VAL A 108 5.07 3.23 -12.09
CA VAL A 108 6.17 2.88 -11.19
C VAL A 108 6.80 1.55 -11.62
N LYS A 109 8.00 1.62 -12.21
CA LYS A 109 8.79 0.45 -12.61
C LYS A 109 9.27 -0.38 -11.42
N LYS A 110 9.59 0.26 -10.28
CA LYS A 110 10.14 -0.39 -9.08
C LYS A 110 9.14 -0.40 -7.93
N GLN A 111 8.73 -1.60 -7.50
CA GLN A 111 7.82 -1.73 -6.36
C GLN A 111 8.52 -1.42 -5.02
N PRO A 112 7.78 -0.87 -4.03
CA PRO A 112 8.33 -0.62 -2.70
C PRO A 112 8.75 -1.92 -2.00
N SER A 113 9.87 -1.88 -1.30
CA SER A 113 10.36 -3.02 -0.51
C SER A 113 9.43 -3.31 0.68
N SER A 114 9.21 -4.58 1.00
CA SER A 114 8.59 -4.97 2.27
C SER A 114 9.36 -4.41 3.48
N LYS A 115 8.65 -4.14 4.57
CA LYS A 115 9.25 -3.80 5.86
C LYS A 115 8.87 -4.84 6.91
N SER A 116 9.82 -5.25 7.72
CA SER A 116 9.61 -6.26 8.77
C SER A 116 10.09 -5.79 10.12
N LYS A 117 9.59 -6.46 11.16
CA LYS A 117 10.07 -6.38 12.53
C LYS A 117 10.24 -7.80 13.05
N ASN A 118 11.47 -8.12 13.44
CA ASN A 118 11.82 -9.36 14.10
C ASN A 118 12.25 -9.05 15.54
N ILE A 119 11.65 -9.74 16.51
CA ILE A 119 11.96 -9.72 17.94
C ILE A 119 12.17 -11.15 18.48
N CYS A 120 12.38 -12.12 17.60
CA CYS A 120 12.61 -13.49 18.00
C CYS A 120 13.98 -13.61 18.69
N THR A 121 14.02 -14.30 19.82
CA THR A 121 15.27 -14.74 20.47
C THR A 121 15.86 -16.02 19.87
N GLY A 122 15.24 -16.55 18.81
CA GLY A 122 15.67 -17.74 18.08
C GLY A 122 15.11 -17.73 16.65
N SER A 123 15.15 -18.88 15.97
CA SER A 123 14.70 -18.97 14.58
C SER A 123 13.17 -18.93 14.48
N ALA A 124 12.65 -17.92 13.78
CA ALA A 124 11.23 -17.87 13.43
C ALA A 124 10.91 -18.93 12.36
N GLY A 125 9.73 -19.55 12.45
CA GLY A 125 9.24 -20.52 11.47
C GLY A 125 7.72 -20.52 11.35
N ASN A 126 7.19 -21.47 10.58
CA ASN A 126 5.76 -21.65 10.34
C ASN A 126 5.06 -20.41 9.75
N LYS A 127 5.71 -19.76 8.78
CA LYS A 127 5.20 -18.54 8.17
C LYS A 127 3.74 -18.64 7.72
N LYS A 128 2.96 -17.64 8.12
CA LYS A 128 1.62 -17.38 7.60
C LYS A 128 1.61 -16.07 6.84
N VAL A 129 0.77 -15.99 5.83
CA VAL A 129 0.57 -14.81 5.01
C VAL A 129 -0.93 -14.64 4.86
N VAL A 130 -1.40 -13.40 5.00
CA VAL A 130 -2.74 -12.99 4.58
C VAL A 130 -2.56 -11.95 3.49
N SER A 131 -3.16 -12.20 2.33
CA SER A 131 -2.91 -11.53 1.06
C SER A 131 -4.21 -11.03 0.45
N LEU A 132 -4.24 -9.76 0.09
CA LEU A 132 -5.39 -9.21 -0.62
C LEU A 132 -5.32 -9.53 -2.13
N PRO A 133 -6.48 -9.66 -2.80
CA PRO A 133 -6.56 -9.69 -4.25
C PRO A 133 -5.82 -8.53 -4.92
N ALA A 134 -5.38 -8.74 -6.16
CA ALA A 134 -4.71 -7.70 -6.91
C ALA A 134 -5.57 -6.43 -7.07
N GLY A 135 -4.94 -5.26 -6.91
CA GLY A 135 -5.63 -3.96 -7.01
C GLY A 135 -6.36 -3.53 -5.73
N GLN A 136 -6.29 -4.32 -4.66
CA GLN A 136 -6.85 -3.99 -3.36
C GLN A 136 -5.75 -3.62 -2.36
N TYR A 137 -6.12 -2.78 -1.39
CA TYR A 137 -5.25 -2.33 -0.31
C TYR A 137 -5.92 -2.57 1.04
N VAL A 138 -5.12 -2.74 2.08
CA VAL A 138 -5.63 -2.90 3.45
C VAL A 138 -6.30 -1.62 3.87
N HIS A 139 -7.56 -1.72 4.25
CA HIS A 139 -8.34 -0.66 4.87
C HIS A 139 -8.65 -0.98 6.33
N GLY A 140 -8.68 -2.25 6.71
CA GLY A 140 -8.89 -2.63 8.10
C GLY A 140 -8.30 -3.98 8.47
N ILE A 141 -8.28 -4.25 9.77
CA ILE A 141 -7.67 -5.43 10.36
C ILE A 141 -8.52 -5.95 11.52
N SER A 142 -8.54 -7.27 11.68
CA SER A 142 -8.92 -7.92 12.92
C SER A 142 -7.84 -8.96 13.24
N VAL A 143 -7.55 -9.17 14.52
CA VAL A 143 -6.59 -10.18 14.94
C VAL A 143 -7.22 -11.24 15.81
N CYS A 144 -6.68 -12.44 15.74
CA CYS A 144 -6.92 -13.47 16.71
C CYS A 144 -5.81 -13.49 17.73
N THR A 145 -6.17 -13.71 18.99
CA THR A 145 -5.19 -14.02 20.04
C THR A 145 -5.51 -15.34 20.71
N THR A 146 -4.57 -15.81 21.52
CA THR A 146 -4.93 -16.70 22.63
C THR A 146 -5.96 -16.03 23.55
N ASN A 147 -6.55 -16.79 24.48
CA ASN A 147 -7.51 -16.27 25.46
C ASN A 147 -7.16 -16.74 26.89
N LYS A 148 -6.05 -16.22 27.41
CA LYS A 148 -5.53 -16.47 28.76
C LYS A 148 -6.12 -15.44 29.73
N LYS A 149 -6.30 -15.86 31.00
CA LYS A 149 -6.84 -15.00 32.08
C LYS A 149 -6.05 -13.70 32.26
N GLN A 150 -4.73 -13.80 32.27
CA GLN A 150 -3.85 -12.63 32.33
C GLN A 150 -3.65 -12.07 30.92
N SER A 151 -4.03 -10.81 30.72
CA SER A 151 -3.94 -10.15 29.40
C SER A 151 -2.52 -10.19 28.85
N SER A 152 -1.49 -9.94 29.67
CA SER A 152 -0.06 -9.98 29.33
C SER A 152 0.40 -11.28 28.69
N LYS A 153 -0.25 -12.41 29.02
CA LYS A 153 0.06 -13.73 28.46
C LYS A 153 -0.61 -13.99 27.11
N ASN A 154 -1.44 -13.06 26.63
CA ASN A 154 -2.10 -13.23 25.34
C ASN A 154 -1.22 -12.83 24.17
N ARG A 155 -1.19 -13.70 23.16
CA ARG A 155 -0.33 -13.60 21.98
C ARG A 155 -1.16 -13.55 20.71
N LEU A 156 -0.67 -12.84 19.70
CA LEU A 156 -1.20 -12.85 18.34
C LEU A 156 -1.15 -14.28 17.77
N LYS A 157 -2.23 -14.72 17.14
CA LYS A 157 -2.35 -16.06 16.54
C LYS A 157 -3.02 -16.06 15.17
N GLY A 158 -3.64 -14.96 14.77
CA GLY A 158 -4.26 -14.87 13.45
C GLY A 158 -4.46 -13.43 13.05
N ILE A 159 -4.57 -13.20 11.75
CA ILE A 159 -4.83 -11.91 11.14
C ILE A 159 -5.92 -12.09 10.09
N ALA A 160 -6.88 -11.17 10.08
CA ALA A 160 -7.86 -10.99 9.04
C ALA A 160 -7.70 -9.59 8.46
N LEU A 161 -7.62 -9.49 7.13
CA LEU A 161 -7.51 -8.22 6.42
C LEU A 161 -8.83 -7.86 5.73
N TYR A 162 -9.12 -6.57 5.73
CA TYR A 162 -10.29 -5.98 5.08
C TYR A 162 -9.79 -5.04 4.00
N ALA A 163 -10.34 -5.22 2.81
CA ALA A 163 -9.86 -4.56 1.62
C ALA A 163 -10.54 -3.20 1.39
N ALA A 164 -9.87 -2.36 0.61
CA ALA A 164 -10.49 -1.29 -0.14
C ALA A 164 -9.92 -1.28 -1.57
N THR A 165 -10.73 -0.81 -2.51
CA THR A 165 -10.31 -0.51 -3.87
C THR A 165 -10.15 0.99 -4.04
N LEU A 166 -9.26 1.39 -4.95
CA LEU A 166 -9.07 2.78 -5.34
C LEU A 166 -9.80 3.08 -6.66
N SER A 167 -10.35 4.29 -6.76
CA SER A 167 -11.06 4.81 -7.93
C SER A 167 -10.61 6.25 -8.19
N THR A 168 -10.49 6.63 -9.45
CA THR A 168 -10.22 8.03 -9.83
C THR A 168 -11.48 8.90 -9.76
N SER A 169 -12.66 8.27 -9.68
CA SER A 169 -13.93 8.95 -9.41
C SER A 169 -14.33 8.80 -7.94
N PRO A 170 -14.93 9.83 -7.31
CA PRO A 170 -15.45 9.71 -5.96
C PRO A 170 -16.48 8.57 -5.81
N PRO A 171 -16.47 7.84 -4.67
CA PRO A 171 -15.47 7.91 -3.62
C PRO A 171 -14.14 7.29 -4.04
N LEU A 172 -13.03 8.00 -3.78
CA LEU A 172 -11.69 7.56 -4.19
C LEU A 172 -11.26 6.25 -3.52
N VAL A 173 -11.77 5.99 -2.32
CA VAL A 173 -11.55 4.75 -1.57
C VAL A 173 -12.92 4.12 -1.31
N ARG A 174 -13.11 2.91 -1.79
CA ARG A 174 -14.31 2.11 -1.51
C ARG A 174 -13.93 0.93 -0.62
N SER A 175 -14.34 1.00 0.65
CA SER A 175 -14.10 -0.09 1.61
C SER A 175 -14.97 -1.31 1.28
N ILE A 176 -14.41 -2.48 1.50
CA ILE A 176 -15.09 -3.78 1.38
C ILE A 176 -15.26 -4.29 2.81
N ASN A 177 -16.49 -4.21 3.32
CA ASN A 177 -16.82 -4.48 4.73
C ASN A 177 -16.89 -5.98 5.10
N ALA A 178 -16.31 -6.85 4.26
CA ALA A 178 -16.12 -8.26 4.55
C ALA A 178 -14.61 -8.55 4.64
N ALA A 179 -14.22 -9.44 5.55
CA ALA A 179 -12.84 -9.91 5.60
C ALA A 179 -12.51 -10.57 4.26
N ALA A 180 -11.53 -10.03 3.55
CA ALA A 180 -11.11 -10.57 2.26
C ALA A 180 -10.41 -11.91 2.46
N GLU A 181 -9.60 -12.01 3.51
CA GLU A 181 -8.94 -13.25 3.91
C GLU A 181 -8.67 -13.25 5.42
N LYS A 182 -8.67 -14.46 5.99
CA LYS A 182 -8.46 -14.73 7.41
C LYS A 182 -7.53 -15.92 7.56
N VAL A 183 -6.37 -15.72 8.19
CA VAL A 183 -5.36 -16.76 8.39
C VAL A 183 -4.96 -16.84 9.86
N GLN A 184 -4.71 -18.06 10.35
CA GLN A 184 -4.34 -18.29 11.75
C GLN A 184 -3.35 -19.45 11.93
N HIS A 185 -2.60 -19.37 13.02
CA HIS A 185 -1.90 -20.48 13.65
C HIS A 185 -2.83 -21.24 14.60
N THR A 186 -2.32 -22.34 15.15
CA THR A 186 -2.90 -23.02 16.30
C THR A 186 -3.06 -22.08 17.49
N ASN A 187 -3.90 -22.44 18.47
CA ASN A 187 -4.15 -21.64 19.68
C ASN A 187 -4.78 -20.26 19.47
N CYS A 188 -5.24 -19.94 18.26
CA CYS A 188 -6.20 -18.88 18.04
C CYS A 188 -7.52 -19.22 18.75
N ARG A 189 -7.90 -18.41 19.76
CA ARG A 189 -9.09 -18.65 20.59
C ARG A 189 -10.10 -17.51 20.58
N LYS A 190 -9.63 -16.27 20.40
CA LYS A 190 -10.49 -15.07 20.43
C LYS A 190 -10.12 -14.14 19.29
N TRP A 191 -11.07 -13.90 18.39
CA TRP A 191 -10.99 -12.81 17.42
C TRP A 191 -11.42 -11.51 18.09
N HIS A 192 -10.61 -10.48 17.92
CA HIS A 192 -10.91 -9.14 18.41
C HIS A 192 -11.71 -8.36 17.38
N GLN A 193 -12.35 -7.29 17.84
CA GLN A 193 -13.14 -6.45 16.95
C GLN A 193 -12.30 -5.91 15.78
N TYR A 194 -13.00 -5.74 14.66
CA TYR A 194 -12.50 -5.05 13.50
C TYR A 194 -12.06 -3.63 13.85
N VAL A 195 -10.91 -3.24 13.32
CA VAL A 195 -10.46 -1.85 13.31
C VAL A 195 -10.13 -1.43 11.88
N GLY A 196 -10.83 -0.41 11.40
CA GLY A 196 -10.63 0.17 10.08
C GLY A 196 -9.95 1.53 10.10
N CYS A 197 -9.40 1.90 8.96
CA CYS A 197 -9.10 3.28 8.62
C CYS A 197 -10.40 4.08 8.44
N PRO A 198 -10.39 5.40 8.63
CA PRO A 198 -11.55 6.23 8.30
C PRO A 198 -11.92 6.19 6.80
N ASN A 199 -13.12 6.65 6.46
CA ASN A 199 -13.54 6.76 5.05
C ASN A 199 -12.59 7.65 4.25
N GLY A 200 -12.18 7.18 3.06
CA GLY A 200 -11.18 7.87 2.23
C GLY A 200 -9.73 7.57 2.60
N TYR A 201 -9.48 6.66 3.56
CA TYR A 201 -8.13 6.30 4.00
C TYR A 201 -7.82 4.83 3.72
N ILE A 202 -6.54 4.55 3.48
CA ILE A 202 -5.97 3.19 3.41
C ILE A 202 -4.82 3.05 4.42
N ALA A 203 -4.45 1.81 4.71
CA ALA A 203 -3.34 1.50 5.59
C ALA A 203 -2.00 1.65 4.87
N THR A 204 -1.13 2.46 5.46
CA THR A 204 0.21 2.79 4.96
C THR A 204 1.31 2.37 5.95
N GLY A 205 0.92 1.64 6.99
CA GLY A 205 1.84 1.10 7.99
C GLY A 205 1.13 0.22 9.01
N LEU A 206 1.91 -0.56 9.75
CA LEU A 206 1.45 -1.36 10.88
C LEU A 206 1.91 -0.75 12.20
N GLN A 207 1.03 -0.83 13.20
CA GLN A 207 1.31 -0.57 14.60
C GLN A 207 1.35 -1.90 15.33
N ILE A 208 2.53 -2.33 15.75
CA ILE A 208 2.76 -3.64 16.34
C ILE A 208 2.90 -3.48 17.84
N TYR A 209 2.08 -4.19 18.59
CA TYR A 209 2.14 -4.22 20.05
C TYR A 209 2.80 -5.51 20.50
N SER A 210 3.89 -5.39 21.25
CA SER A 210 4.70 -6.52 21.71
C SER A 210 4.97 -6.48 23.21
N GLN A 211 5.18 -7.65 23.81
CA GLN A 211 5.71 -7.83 25.16
C GLN A 211 6.40 -9.20 25.24
N ASP A 212 7.49 -9.32 26.00
CA ASP A 212 8.22 -10.56 26.25
C ASP A 212 8.52 -11.37 24.96
N ASP A 213 9.07 -10.67 23.95
CA ASP A 213 9.45 -11.21 22.64
C ASP A 213 8.28 -11.81 21.83
N SER A 214 7.05 -11.37 22.12
CA SER A 214 5.85 -11.82 21.42
C SER A 214 4.97 -10.65 21.00
N PHE A 215 4.43 -10.70 19.79
CA PHE A 215 3.36 -9.84 19.35
C PHE A 215 2.04 -10.21 20.02
N ARG A 216 1.22 -9.21 20.34
CA ARG A 216 0.00 -9.34 21.16
C ARG A 216 -1.21 -8.64 20.55
N GLY A 217 -0.97 -7.68 19.67
CA GLY A 217 -1.99 -6.94 18.97
C GLY A 217 -1.42 -6.19 17.79
N LEU A 218 -2.28 -5.79 16.88
CA LEU A 218 -1.95 -5.00 15.70
C LEU A 218 -2.94 -3.85 15.55
N GLY A 219 -2.43 -2.72 15.10
CA GLY A 219 -3.20 -1.62 14.55
C GLY A 219 -2.63 -1.22 13.18
N LEU A 220 -3.32 -0.32 12.52
CA LEU A 220 -2.95 0.28 11.24
C LEU A 220 -2.57 1.74 11.42
N LYS A 221 -1.58 2.19 10.65
CA LYS A 221 -1.36 3.62 10.40
C LYS A 221 -2.06 3.96 9.09
N CYS A 222 -3.01 4.89 9.15
CA CYS A 222 -3.86 5.23 8.02
C CYS A 222 -3.51 6.62 7.46
N ARG A 223 -3.57 6.76 6.14
CA ARG A 223 -3.45 8.04 5.43
C ARG A 223 -4.55 8.20 4.39
N LYS A 224 -4.96 9.46 4.20
CA LYS A 224 -6.00 9.83 3.25
C LYS A 224 -5.48 9.64 1.83
N VAL A 225 -6.30 9.10 0.96
CA VAL A 225 -6.02 9.04 -0.47
C VAL A 225 -6.60 10.28 -1.14
N GLU A 226 -5.77 10.94 -1.93
CA GLU A 226 -6.13 12.15 -2.67
C GLU A 226 -5.71 12.00 -4.14
N LEU A 227 -6.34 12.74 -5.03
CA LEU A 227 -5.84 12.89 -6.39
C LEU A 227 -4.83 14.03 -6.44
N SER A 228 -3.78 13.84 -7.23
CA SER A 228 -2.87 14.89 -7.64
C SER A 228 -3.10 15.18 -9.12
N PRO A 229 -3.14 16.47 -9.53
CA PRO A 229 -3.01 16.80 -10.95
C PRO A 229 -1.67 16.24 -11.45
N SER A 230 -1.66 15.77 -12.69
CA SER A 230 -0.47 15.22 -13.34
C SER A 230 0.67 16.25 -13.26
N PRO A 231 1.89 15.87 -12.85
CA PRO A 231 3.02 16.80 -12.76
C PRO A 231 3.47 17.35 -14.13
N PHE A 232 2.84 16.91 -15.23
CA PHE A 232 3.13 17.36 -16.59
C PHE A 232 2.35 18.60 -17.03
N PHE A 233 1.36 19.07 -16.25
CA PHE A 233 0.65 20.32 -16.51
C PHE A 233 0.99 21.35 -15.41
N SER A 234 2.23 21.82 -15.41
CA SER A 234 2.57 23.12 -14.82
C SER A 234 2.83 24.04 -16.01
N THR A 235 1.76 24.64 -16.54
CA THR A 235 1.89 25.75 -17.49
C THR A 235 2.29 26.98 -16.68
N GLU A 236 3.53 27.45 -16.87
CA GLU A 236 3.89 28.85 -16.63
C GLU A 236 3.08 29.76 -17.58
#